data_AF-M1DCY4-F1
#
_entry.id   AF-M1DCY4-F1
#
_cell.length_a   1.000
_cell.length_b   1.000
_cell.length_c   1.000
_cell.angle_alpha   90.00
_cell.angle_beta   90.00
_cell.angle_gamma   90.00
#
_symmetry.space_group_name_H-M   'P 1'
#
loop_
_entity.id
_entity.type
_entity.pdbx_description
1 polymer ?
#
loop_
_entity_poly.entity_id
_entity_poly.type
_entity_poly.pdbx_seq_one_letter_code
_entity_poly.pdbx_strand_id
1 'polypeptide(L)'
;MSKKIDRHVQFLFSFDMKPYISSSIVRKRHGNIIFSFYGDESDVYTEFEIFAVITHSGMLESGHYVTYMRLRNQWYKCDDAWITEVDEEVVKASHCYLMYYVQKMLYHKRCGDVSCQPMSLRADIFVPIVGCS
;
A
#
# COMPACT_ATOMS: atom_id res chain seq x y z
N MET A 1 -16.42 -13.56 -25.11
CA MET A 1 -14.97 -13.61 -24.80
C MET A 1 -14.64 -12.49 -23.84
N SER A 2 -13.98 -12.80 -22.73
CA SER A 2 -13.56 -11.81 -21.73
C SER A 2 -12.31 -11.07 -22.22
N LYS A 3 -12.21 -9.77 -21.96
CA LYS A 3 -11.06 -8.94 -22.37
C LYS A 3 -10.52 -8.15 -21.17
N LYS A 4 -9.19 -8.15 -20.98
CA LYS A 4 -8.53 -7.34 -19.95
C LYS A 4 -8.75 -5.85 -20.21
N ILE A 5 -9.10 -5.11 -19.17
CA ILE A 5 -9.12 -3.65 -19.20
C ILE A 5 -7.74 -3.17 -18.75
N ASP A 6 -6.95 -2.68 -19.70
CA ASP A 6 -5.56 -2.28 -19.46
C ASP A 6 -5.39 -0.75 -19.37
N ARG A 7 -6.49 -0.04 -19.08
CA ARG A 7 -6.48 1.42 -18.98
C ARG A 7 -5.76 1.85 -17.71
N HIS A 8 -4.86 2.83 -17.84
CA HIS A 8 -4.25 3.47 -16.69
C HIS A 8 -5.33 4.18 -15.86
N VAL A 9 -5.28 3.98 -14.55
CA VAL A 9 -6.12 4.66 -13.57
C VAL A 9 -5.20 5.45 -12.68
N GLN A 10 -5.40 6.76 -12.63
CA GLN A 10 -4.69 7.60 -11.68
C GLN A 10 -5.16 7.30 -10.26
N PHE A 11 -4.22 7.22 -9.34
CA PHE A 11 -4.52 6.98 -7.93
C PHE A 11 -3.77 7.92 -7.00
N LEU A 12 -4.31 8.04 -5.78
CA LEU A 12 -3.82 8.94 -4.76
C LEU A 12 -2.87 8.21 -3.82
N PHE A 13 -1.79 8.87 -3.43
CA PHE A 13 -0.84 8.31 -2.46
C PHE A 13 -1.33 8.44 -1.03
N SER A 14 -2.14 9.45 -0.78
CA SER A 14 -2.87 9.60 0.46
C SER A 14 -4.21 10.26 0.20
N PHE A 15 -5.24 9.85 0.91
CA PHE A 15 -6.55 10.46 0.77
C PHE A 15 -7.40 10.27 2.03
N ASP A 16 -8.46 11.07 2.14
CA ASP A 16 -9.43 11.01 3.23
C ASP A 16 -10.67 10.22 2.78
N MET A 17 -11.01 9.16 3.50
CA MET A 17 -12.23 8.37 3.27
C MET A 17 -13.50 9.03 3.79
N LYS A 18 -13.41 10.07 4.62
CA LYS A 18 -14.55 10.76 5.25
C LYS A 18 -15.73 11.00 4.30
N PRO A 19 -15.58 11.58 3.09
CA PRO A 19 -16.72 11.84 2.20
C PRO A 19 -17.48 10.59 1.74
N TYR A 20 -16.89 9.40 1.85
CA TYR A 20 -17.45 8.13 1.41
C TYR A 20 -18.07 7.31 2.55
N ILE A 21 -17.89 7.72 3.81
CA ILE A 21 -18.42 6.99 4.97
C ILE A 21 -19.90 7.32 5.18
N SER A 22 -20.68 6.31 5.59
CA SER A 22 -22.13 6.42 5.83
C SER A 22 -22.49 7.60 6.73
N SER A 23 -21.74 7.84 7.81
CA SER A 23 -22.02 8.95 8.72
C SER A 23 -21.93 10.31 8.04
N SER A 24 -20.91 10.52 7.22
CA SER A 24 -20.75 11.75 6.42
C SER A 24 -21.86 11.93 5.39
N ILE A 25 -22.30 10.85 4.74
CA ILE A 25 -23.39 10.89 3.75
C ILE A 25 -24.74 11.20 4.43
N VAL A 26 -25.03 10.55 5.55
CA VAL A 26 -26.28 10.76 6.30
C VAL A 26 -26.35 12.17 6.85
N ARG A 27 -25.24 12.67 7.41
CA ARG A 27 -25.14 14.05 7.93
C ARG A 27 -25.37 15.10 6.85
N LYS A 28 -24.80 14.90 5.65
CA LYS A 28 -25.04 15.79 4.49
C LYS A 28 -26.51 15.82 4.06
N ARG A 29 -27.24 14.70 4.20
CA ARG A 29 -28.65 14.60 3.75
C ARG A 29 -29.68 15.06 4.77
N HIS A 30 -29.51 14.73 6.05
CA HIS A 30 -30.54 14.92 7.08
C HIS A 30 -30.18 15.96 8.15
N GLY A 31 -29.01 16.62 8.00
CA GLY A 31 -28.51 17.55 9.00
C GLY A 31 -28.19 16.86 10.34
N ASN A 32 -27.94 17.66 11.37
CA ASN A 32 -27.54 17.15 12.68
C ASN A 32 -28.68 16.54 13.52
N ILE A 33 -29.93 16.52 13.04
CA ILE A 33 -31.10 16.15 13.87
C ILE A 33 -31.03 14.70 14.36
N ILE A 34 -30.59 13.76 13.53
CA ILE A 34 -30.44 12.34 13.91
C ILE A 34 -29.08 12.08 14.60
N PHE A 35 -28.05 12.86 14.25
CA PHE A 35 -26.67 12.61 14.67
C PHE A 35 -26.31 13.17 16.06
N SER A 36 -27.05 14.15 16.60
CA SER A 36 -26.83 14.63 17.96
C SER A 36 -27.05 13.56 19.06
N PHE A 37 -27.75 12.46 18.74
CA PHE A 37 -27.99 11.36 19.69
C PHE A 37 -26.94 10.23 19.62
N TYR A 38 -26.17 10.14 18.53
CA TYR A 38 -25.17 9.09 18.30
C TYR A 38 -23.77 9.69 18.27
N GLY A 39 -23.31 10.24 19.40
CA GLY A 39 -21.90 10.51 19.68
C GLY A 39 -21.22 11.57 18.79
N ASP A 40 -20.54 12.51 19.42
CA ASP A 40 -19.67 13.46 18.75
C ASP A 40 -18.63 12.74 17.87
N GLU A 41 -18.59 13.09 16.59
CA GLU A 41 -17.64 12.55 15.61
C GLU A 41 -16.27 13.22 15.79
N SER A 42 -15.55 12.86 16.85
CA SER A 42 -14.23 13.44 17.15
C SER A 42 -13.04 12.50 16.95
N ASP A 43 -13.22 11.22 16.59
CA ASP A 43 -12.07 10.28 16.55
C ASP A 43 -12.08 9.20 15.45
N VAL A 44 -12.85 9.36 14.36
CA VAL A 44 -12.68 8.46 13.22
C VAL A 44 -11.52 8.96 12.37
N TYR A 45 -10.35 8.34 12.51
CA TYR A 45 -9.22 8.60 11.62
C TYR A 45 -9.54 8.04 10.24
N THR A 46 -9.88 8.90 9.30
CA THR A 46 -10.29 8.50 7.95
C THR A 46 -9.20 8.72 6.91
N GLU A 47 -8.00 9.14 7.34
CA GLU A 47 -6.87 9.31 6.45
C GLU A 47 -6.16 7.98 6.18
N PHE A 48 -5.99 7.69 4.89
CA PHE A 48 -5.30 6.52 4.39
C PHE A 48 -4.09 6.93 3.55
N GLU A 49 -3.07 6.08 3.58
CA GLU A 49 -1.86 6.21 2.77
C GLU A 49 -1.58 4.87 2.07
N ILE A 50 -1.18 4.96 0.81
CA ILE A 50 -0.83 3.78 0.02
C ILE A 50 0.55 3.28 0.44
N PHE A 51 0.66 1.96 0.58
CA PHE A 51 1.95 1.33 0.90
C PHE A 51 2.30 0.16 -0.03
N ALA A 52 1.35 -0.34 -0.83
CA ALA A 52 1.67 -1.28 -1.89
C ALA A 52 0.75 -1.14 -3.10
N VAL A 53 1.32 -1.34 -4.29
CA VAL A 53 0.65 -1.37 -5.59
C VAL A 53 1.08 -2.62 -6.31
N ILE A 54 0.12 -3.43 -6.76
CA ILE A 54 0.40 -4.65 -7.53
C ILE A 54 -0.02 -4.35 -8.96
N THR A 55 0.85 -4.66 -9.90
CA THR A 55 0.58 -4.57 -11.34
C THR A 55 0.48 -5.95 -11.92
N HIS A 56 -0.28 -6.06 -13.02
CA HIS A 56 -0.39 -7.29 -13.78
C HIS A 56 -0.13 -6.98 -15.26
N SER A 57 0.91 -7.55 -15.84
CA SER A 57 1.16 -7.50 -17.29
C SER A 57 0.68 -8.79 -17.95
N GLY A 58 0.25 -8.73 -19.21
CA GLY A 58 -0.26 -9.92 -19.93
C GLY A 58 -1.78 -9.95 -20.11
N MET A 59 -2.29 -11.15 -20.40
CA MET A 59 -3.69 -11.46 -20.72
C MET A 59 -4.48 -11.83 -19.45
N LEU A 60 -5.78 -12.14 -19.57
CA LEU A 60 -6.58 -12.55 -18.40
C LEU A 60 -6.18 -13.93 -17.85
N GLU A 61 -5.71 -14.83 -18.72
CA GLU A 61 -5.39 -16.23 -18.38
C GLU A 61 -3.90 -16.44 -18.10
N SER A 62 -3.06 -15.48 -18.47
CA SER A 62 -1.60 -15.57 -18.34
C SER A 62 -1.00 -14.18 -18.20
N GLY A 63 0.03 -14.06 -17.38
CA GLY A 63 0.65 -12.78 -17.13
C GLY A 63 1.70 -12.84 -16.04
N HIS A 64 2.16 -11.67 -15.64
CA HIS A 64 3.18 -11.50 -14.62
C HIS A 64 2.75 -10.45 -13.60
N TYR A 65 2.95 -10.78 -12.32
CA TYR A 65 2.62 -9.89 -11.22
C TYR A 65 3.89 -9.28 -10.64
N VAL A 66 3.90 -7.96 -10.55
CA VAL A 66 4.99 -7.20 -9.91
C VAL A 66 4.38 -6.35 -8.81
N THR A 67 5.07 -6.29 -7.67
CA THR A 67 4.64 -5.49 -6.51
C THR A 67 5.56 -4.29 -6.33
N TYR A 68 4.98 -3.11 -6.22
CA TYR A 68 5.65 -1.92 -5.71
C TYR A 68 5.29 -1.77 -4.23
N MET A 69 6.28 -1.70 -3.36
CA MET A 69 6.09 -1.61 -1.91
C MET A 69 6.80 -0.40 -1.34
N ARG A 70 6.15 0.31 -0.42
CA ARG A 70 6.70 1.47 0.28
C ARG A 70 7.20 1.09 1.65
N LEU A 71 8.48 1.28 1.90
CA LEU A 71 9.12 1.07 3.19
C LEU A 71 9.92 2.33 3.54
N ARG A 72 9.67 2.91 4.73
CA ARG A 72 10.41 4.09 5.22
C ARG A 72 10.48 5.23 4.20
N ASN A 73 9.34 5.52 3.57
CA ASN A 73 9.18 6.54 2.53
C ASN A 73 9.93 6.27 1.21
N GLN A 74 10.60 5.13 1.06
CA GLN A 74 11.22 4.68 -0.20
C GLN A 74 10.35 3.62 -0.87
N TRP A 75 10.37 3.60 -2.20
CA TRP A 75 9.62 2.63 -2.99
C TRP A 75 10.55 1.57 -3.56
N TYR A 76 10.09 0.32 -3.52
CA TYR A 76 10.80 -0.82 -4.06
C TYR A 76 9.90 -1.56 -5.03
N LYS A 77 10.43 -1.89 -6.20
CA LYS A 77 9.84 -2.82 -7.15
C LYS A 77 10.35 -4.23 -6.81
N CYS A 78 9.43 -5.11 -6.46
CA CYS A 78 9.65 -6.53 -6.21
C CYS A 78 9.16 -7.32 -7.43
N ASP A 79 10.10 -7.85 -8.19
CA ASP A 79 9.92 -8.60 -9.43
C ASP A 79 10.55 -9.99 -9.24
N ASP A 80 9.75 -10.95 -8.76
CA ASP A 80 10.20 -12.26 -8.28
C ASP A 80 11.35 -12.17 -7.27
N ALA A 81 12.55 -12.61 -7.65
CA ALA A 81 13.76 -12.59 -6.83
C ALA A 81 14.46 -11.22 -6.81
N TRP A 82 14.03 -10.27 -7.65
CA TRP A 82 14.70 -8.99 -7.84
C TRP A 82 13.96 -7.88 -7.08
N ILE A 83 14.66 -7.24 -6.15
CA ILE A 83 14.14 -6.10 -5.40
C ILE A 83 14.99 -4.88 -5.75
N THR A 84 14.38 -3.87 -6.37
CA THR A 84 15.07 -2.64 -6.81
C THR A 84 14.36 -1.41 -6.26
N GLU A 85 15.10 -0.46 -5.71
CA GLU A 85 14.55 0.86 -5.38
C GLU A 85 14.09 1.59 -6.64
N VAL A 86 12.96 2.28 -6.56
CA VAL A 86 12.36 3.04 -7.67
C VAL A 86 11.79 4.36 -7.17
N ASP A 87 11.71 5.34 -8.05
CA ASP A 87 11.09 6.62 -7.75
C ASP A 87 9.56 6.51 -7.64
N GLU A 88 8.97 7.39 -6.85
CA GLU A 88 7.53 7.46 -6.64
C GLU A 88 6.76 7.69 -7.97
N GLU A 89 7.36 8.44 -8.88
CA GLU A 89 6.84 8.74 -10.22
C GLU A 89 6.64 7.46 -11.05
N VAL A 90 7.52 6.47 -10.90
CA VAL A 90 7.41 5.16 -11.56
C VAL A 90 6.17 4.43 -11.04
N VAL A 91 5.94 4.48 -9.73
CA VAL A 91 4.78 3.86 -9.09
C VAL A 91 3.48 4.55 -9.56
N LYS A 92 3.45 5.89 -9.60
CA LYS A 92 2.30 6.67 -10.11
C LYS A 92 1.93 6.34 -11.56
N ALA A 93 2.93 6.10 -12.41
CA ALA A 93 2.74 5.75 -13.82
C ALA A 93 2.33 4.29 -14.03
N SER A 94 2.34 3.46 -12.99
CA SER A 94 2.09 2.02 -13.11
C SER A 94 0.61 1.68 -13.40
N HIS A 95 0.38 0.61 -14.15
CA HIS A 95 -0.96 0.06 -14.41
C HIS A 95 -1.39 -0.80 -13.22
N CYS A 96 -1.93 -0.15 -12.18
CA CYS A 96 -2.33 -0.82 -10.95
C CYS A 96 -3.47 -1.82 -11.19
N TYR A 97 -3.32 -3.01 -10.62
CA TYR A 97 -4.35 -4.04 -10.53
C TYR A 97 -4.93 -4.12 -9.13
N LEU A 98 -4.07 -4.16 -8.10
CA LEU A 98 -4.47 -4.07 -6.70
C LEU A 98 -3.69 -2.95 -6.01
N MET A 99 -4.34 -2.33 -5.02
CA MET A 99 -3.78 -1.23 -4.26
C MET A 99 -4.10 -1.42 -2.79
N TYR A 100 -3.09 -1.30 -1.95
CA TYR A 100 -3.19 -1.50 -0.52
C TYR A 100 -2.95 -0.18 0.20
N TYR A 101 -3.97 0.23 0.94
CA TYR A 101 -3.97 1.43 1.76
C TYR A 101 -4.01 1.05 3.23
N VAL A 102 -3.30 1.81 4.04
CA VAL A 102 -3.28 1.70 5.49
C VAL A 102 -3.73 3.01 6.11
N GLN A 103 -4.47 2.93 7.21
CA GLN A 103 -4.88 4.11 7.97
C GLN A 103 -3.63 4.78 8.57
N LYS A 104 -3.42 6.07 8.29
CA LYS A 104 -2.17 6.78 8.63
C LYS A 104 -1.78 6.70 10.10
N MET A 105 -2.76 6.78 11.01
CA MET A 105 -2.52 6.63 12.45
C MET A 105 -1.86 5.30 12.81
N LEU A 106 -2.27 4.20 12.16
CA LEU A 106 -1.71 2.89 12.42
C LEU A 106 -0.32 2.74 11.80
N TYR A 107 -0.10 3.35 10.63
CA TYR A 107 1.20 3.35 9.96
C TYR A 107 2.26 4.09 10.77
N HIS A 108 1.95 5.31 11.24
CA HIS A 108 2.92 6.13 11.99
C HIS A 108 3.21 5.56 13.38
N LYS A 109 2.20 5.01 14.08
CA LYS A 109 2.41 4.33 15.37
C LYS A 109 3.36 3.13 15.22
N ARG A 110 3.24 2.34 14.15
CA ARG A 110 4.10 1.16 13.94
C ARG A 110 5.49 1.52 13.40
N CYS A 111 5.61 2.60 12.63
CA CYS A 111 6.91 3.05 12.12
C CYS A 111 7.79 3.69 13.21
N GLY A 112 7.18 4.34 14.21
CA GLY A 112 7.90 4.87 15.38
C GLY A 112 8.57 3.80 16.25
N ASP A 113 7.97 2.60 16.32
CA ASP A 113 8.53 1.46 17.06
C ASP A 113 9.48 0.60 16.22
N VAL A 114 9.42 0.72 14.89
CA VAL A 114 10.34 0.04 13.95
C VAL A 114 11.59 0.92 13.74
N SER A 115 12.29 1.13 14.84
CA SER A 115 13.75 1.22 14.77
C SER A 115 14.26 -0.14 14.28
N CYS A 116 14.25 -0.37 12.96
CA CYS A 116 15.27 -1.26 12.42
C CYS A 116 16.58 -0.55 12.75
N GLN A 117 17.17 -0.94 13.88
CA GLN A 117 18.59 -1.20 13.88
C GLN A 117 18.87 -1.97 12.58
N PRO A 118 19.91 -1.61 11.82
CA PRO A 118 20.34 -2.46 10.73
C PRO A 118 20.38 -3.88 11.31
N MET A 119 19.78 -4.86 10.61
CA MET A 119 20.05 -6.25 10.92
C MET A 119 21.54 -6.31 11.13
N SER A 120 21.96 -6.59 12.37
CA SER A 120 23.39 -6.65 12.66
C SER A 120 23.92 -7.62 11.63
N LEU A 121 24.92 -7.19 10.86
CA LEU A 121 25.78 -8.06 10.10
C LEU A 121 26.44 -9.02 11.10
N ARG A 122 25.67 -9.99 11.61
CA ARG A 122 26.23 -11.27 11.97
C ARG A 122 26.57 -11.84 10.63
N ALA A 123 27.85 -11.75 10.32
CA ALA A 123 28.48 -12.50 9.27
C ALA A 123 27.98 -13.94 9.39
N ASP A 124 26.98 -14.28 8.58
CA ASP A 124 26.77 -15.66 8.19
C ASP A 124 28.01 -15.98 7.38
N ILE A 125 28.96 -16.58 8.09
CA ILE A 125 30.16 -17.19 7.57
C ILE A 125 29.71 -18.01 6.36
N PHE A 126 30.09 -17.55 5.17
CA PHE A 126 30.17 -18.38 3.98
C PHE A 126 31.02 -19.60 4.37
N VAL A 127 30.38 -20.73 4.62
CA VAL A 127 31.08 -22.02 4.70
C VAL A 127 31.17 -22.52 3.27
N PRO A 128 32.36 -22.58 2.66
CA PRO A 128 32.50 -23.27 1.38
C PRO A 128 32.34 -24.76 1.65
N ILE A 129 31.39 -25.41 0.98
CA ILE A 129 31.38 -26.87 0.92
C ILE A 129 32.52 -27.28 0.00
N VAL A 130 33.69 -27.50 0.59
CA VAL A 130 34.78 -28.27 -0.02
C VAL A 130 34.45 -29.73 0.23
N GLY A 131 34.29 -30.48 -0.86
CA GLY A 131 33.86 -31.89 -0.83
C GLY A 131 34.88 -32.85 -0.25
N CYS A 132 34.45 -34.08 -0.03
CA CYS A 132 35.32 -35.24 0.15
C CYS A 132 34.71 -36.48 -0.53
N SER A 133 35.60 -37.13 -1.30
CA SER A 133 35.63 -38.51 -1.83
C SER A 133 34.50 -38.99 -2.73
#